data_AF-A0A7C0UU31-F1
#
_entry.id   AF-A0A7C0UU31-F1
#
_cell.length_a   1.000
_cell.length_b   1.000
_cell.length_c   1.000
_cell.angle_alpha   90.00
_cell.angle_beta   90.00
_cell.angle_gamma   90.00
#
_symmetry.space_group_name_H-M   'P 1'
#
loop_
_entity.id
_entity.type
_entity.pdbx_description
1 polymer ?
#
loop_
_entity_poly.entity_id
_entity_poly.type
_entity_poly.pdbx_seq_one_letter_code
_entity_poly.pdbx_strand_id
1 'polypeptide(L)'
;MGDKSERRTLEIVVRDGKPTAVIIDIDEYREMLERLEDLEDLKMLKEMREKPLKFRKLEDFLKDIAQVYEVYLERAAERDLKHLPDEVFDRIVSRIQALAKDPRPPGCRKIVGSGSDWRIRIGSYRVIYEIDDVEKAVRVMRVVHRRDAYK
;
A
#
# COMPACT_ATOMS: atom_id res chain seq x y z
N MET A 1 -18.51 30.71 -42.69
CA MET A 1 -17.73 31.95 -42.49
C MET A 1 -16.26 31.52 -42.43
N GLY A 2 -15.46 31.84 -43.45
CA GLY A 2 -13.98 31.79 -43.41
C GLY A 2 -13.29 30.42 -43.47
N ASP A 3 -13.26 29.80 -44.66
CA ASP A 3 -12.19 28.88 -45.06
C ASP A 3 -10.89 29.69 -45.21
N LYS A 4 -9.88 29.35 -44.41
CA LYS A 4 -8.49 29.76 -44.62
C LYS A 4 -7.59 28.58 -44.28
N SER A 5 -7.56 27.61 -45.18
CA SER A 5 -6.39 26.74 -45.34
C SER A 5 -5.22 27.59 -45.85
N GLU A 6 -4.55 28.31 -44.95
CA GLU A 6 -3.21 28.82 -45.24
C GLU A 6 -2.33 27.62 -45.57
N ARG A 7 -1.90 27.53 -46.83
CA ARG A 7 -0.94 26.52 -47.28
C ARG A 7 0.37 26.75 -46.54
N ARG A 8 0.55 26.09 -45.39
CA ARG A 8 1.79 26.10 -44.63
C ARG A 8 2.90 25.54 -45.51
N THR A 9 3.91 26.36 -45.78
CA THR A 9 4.99 26.04 -46.72
C THR A 9 5.99 25.15 -46.00
N LEU A 10 5.88 23.83 -46.19
CA LEU A 10 6.83 22.87 -45.66
C LEU A 10 8.11 22.94 -46.48
N GLU A 11 9.24 23.27 -45.86
CA GLU A 11 10.53 23.23 -46.53
C GLU A 11 11.15 21.85 -46.37
N ILE A 12 11.50 21.20 -47.48
CA ILE A 12 12.06 19.86 -47.50
C ILE A 12 13.54 19.94 -47.86
N VAL A 13 14.40 19.44 -46.99
CA VAL A 13 15.83 19.30 -47.25
C VAL A 13 16.06 18.00 -48.03
N VAL A 14 16.59 18.10 -49.24
CA VAL A 14 16.88 16.98 -50.13
C VAL A 14 18.39 16.76 -50.19
N ARG A 15 18.85 15.51 -50.00
CA ARG A 15 20.25 15.09 -50.14
C ARG A 15 20.32 13.88 -51.06
N ASP A 16 21.24 13.90 -52.03
CA ASP A 16 21.38 12.84 -53.06
C ASP A 16 20.07 12.51 -53.82
N GLY A 17 19.26 13.54 -54.07
CA GLY A 17 17.95 13.40 -54.73
C GLY A 17 16.85 12.81 -53.84
N LYS A 18 17.12 12.57 -52.54
CA LYS A 18 16.15 12.02 -51.58
C LYS A 18 15.79 13.03 -50.49
N PRO A 19 14.49 13.25 -50.21
CA PRO A 19 14.08 14.08 -49.08
C PRO A 19 14.55 13.45 -47.77
N THR A 20 15.30 14.21 -46.96
CA THR A 20 15.97 13.73 -45.75
C THR A 20 15.49 14.43 -44.49
N ALA A 21 15.03 15.68 -44.57
CA ALA A 21 14.45 16.39 -43.43
C ALA A 21 13.35 17.35 -43.87
N VAL A 22 12.51 17.76 -42.92
CA VAL A 22 11.49 18.81 -43.10
C VAL A 22 11.77 19.89 -42.06
N ILE A 23 11.80 21.15 -42.50
CA ILE A 23 11.90 22.32 -41.63
C ILE A 23 10.47 22.82 -41.43
N ILE A 24 10.07 22.91 -40.17
CA ILE A 24 8.75 23.38 -39.74
C ILE A 24 8.93 24.46 -38.69
N ASP A 25 7.89 25.29 -38.52
CA ASP A 25 7.86 26.28 -37.46
C ASP A 25 7.89 25.59 -36.08
N ILE A 26 8.52 26.24 -35.11
CA ILE A 26 8.67 25.67 -33.76
C ILE A 26 7.32 25.48 -33.05
N ASP A 27 6.34 26.34 -33.31
CA ASP A 27 5.00 26.23 -32.74
C ASP A 27 4.22 25.09 -33.42
N GLU A 28 4.45 24.88 -34.71
CA GLU A 28 3.89 23.72 -35.43
C GLU A 28 4.48 22.39 -34.94
N TYR A 29 5.79 22.35 -34.66
CA TYR A 29 6.42 21.18 -34.05
C TYR A 29 5.84 20.86 -32.67
N ARG A 30 5.58 21.89 -31.85
CA ARG A 30 4.96 21.72 -30.53
C ARG A 30 3.53 21.19 -30.63
N GLU A 31 2.72 21.75 -31.53
CA GLU A 31 1.36 21.25 -31.79
C GLU A 31 1.37 19.79 -32.25
N MET A 32 2.36 19.39 -33.06
CA MET A 32 2.53 18.00 -33.48
C MET A 32 2.93 17.07 -32.32
N LEU A 33 3.78 17.54 -31.39
CA LEU A 33 4.15 16.78 -30.19
C LEU A 33 2.96 16.58 -29.25
N GLU A 34 2.18 17.64 -28.97
CA GLU A 34 0.99 17.54 -28.12
C GLU A 34 -0.02 16.52 -28.68
N ARG A 35 -0.25 16.55 -30.01
CA ARG A 35 -1.11 15.55 -30.67
C ARG A 35 -0.56 14.12 -30.59
N LEU A 36 0.76 13.96 -30.57
CA LEU A 36 1.39 12.65 -30.45
C LEU A 36 1.15 12.10 -29.03
N GLU A 37 1.35 12.93 -28.01
CA GLU A 37 1.10 12.58 -26.60
C GLU A 37 -0.38 12.21 -26.38
N ASP A 38 -1.31 13.01 -26.90
CA ASP A 38 -2.75 12.71 -26.83
C ASP A 38 -3.11 11.34 -27.45
N LEU A 39 -2.48 10.99 -28.57
CA LEU A 39 -2.69 9.71 -29.24
C LEU A 39 -2.11 8.53 -28.44
N GLU A 40 -0.98 8.73 -27.79
CA GLU A 40 -0.37 7.74 -26.89
C GLU A 40 -1.24 7.49 -25.65
N ASP A 41 -1.77 8.55 -25.04
CA ASP A 41 -2.71 8.46 -23.92
C ASP A 41 -4.01 7.74 -24.32
N LEU A 42 -4.59 8.09 -25.47
CA LEU A 42 -5.76 7.40 -26.02
C LEU A 42 -5.50 5.91 -26.26
N LYS A 43 -4.30 5.54 -26.69
CA LYS A 43 -3.90 4.14 -26.86
C LYS A 43 -3.75 3.44 -25.50
N MET A 44 -3.14 4.09 -24.51
CA MET A 44 -3.01 3.55 -23.16
C MET A 44 -4.38 3.29 -22.53
N LEU A 45 -5.32 4.23 -22.66
CA LEU A 45 -6.69 4.08 -22.16
C LEU A 45 -7.44 2.92 -22.84
N LYS A 46 -7.26 2.74 -24.16
CA LYS A 46 -7.83 1.58 -24.88
C LYS A 46 -7.24 0.27 -24.37
N GLU A 47 -5.93 0.19 -24.17
CA GLU A 47 -5.26 -1.01 -23.64
C GLU A 47 -5.71 -1.34 -22.21
N MET A 48 -5.92 -0.33 -21.36
CA MET A 48 -6.46 -0.53 -20.01
C MET A 48 -7.91 -1.05 -20.04
N ARG A 49 -8.71 -0.63 -21.03
CA ARG A 49 -10.10 -1.08 -21.22
C ARG A 49 -10.20 -2.48 -21.81
N GLU A 50 -9.22 -2.91 -22.61
CA GLU A 50 -9.19 -4.25 -23.21
C GLU A 50 -8.75 -5.35 -22.24
N LYS A 51 -7.99 -5.00 -21.20
CA LYS A 51 -7.65 -5.97 -20.15
C LYS A 51 -8.91 -6.25 -19.32
N PRO A 52 -9.32 -7.52 -19.15
CA PRO A 52 -10.41 -7.83 -18.24
C PRO A 52 -9.97 -7.40 -16.84
N LEU A 53 -10.70 -6.43 -16.28
CA LEU A 53 -10.55 -6.06 -14.88
C LEU A 53 -10.76 -7.33 -14.05
N LYS A 54 -9.69 -7.80 -13.39
CA LYS A 54 -9.77 -8.95 -12.49
C LYS A 54 -10.48 -8.51 -11.23
N PHE A 55 -11.80 -8.58 -11.23
CA PHE A 55 -12.60 -8.32 -10.05
C PHE A 55 -12.54 -9.54 -9.13
N ARG A 56 -12.13 -9.31 -7.88
CA ARG A 56 -12.36 -10.25 -6.79
C ARG A 56 -13.86 -10.28 -6.50
N LYS A 57 -14.45 -11.45 -6.25
CA LYS A 57 -15.85 -11.52 -5.82
C LYS A 57 -16.02 -10.74 -4.52
N LEU A 58 -17.13 -10.00 -4.41
CA LEU A 58 -17.45 -9.24 -3.20
C LEU A 58 -17.51 -10.15 -1.97
N GLU A 59 -18.05 -11.36 -2.12
CA GLU A 59 -18.08 -12.39 -1.06
C GLU A 59 -16.68 -12.76 -0.57
N ASP A 60 -15.75 -13.00 -1.50
CA ASP A 60 -14.36 -13.33 -1.16
C ASP A 60 -13.67 -12.13 -0.49
N PHE A 61 -13.99 -10.91 -0.90
CA PHE A 61 -13.46 -9.68 -0.30
C PHE A 61 -14.00 -9.44 1.11
N LEU A 62 -15.32 -9.56 1.29
CA LEU A 62 -15.98 -9.42 2.60
C LEU A 62 -15.56 -10.52 3.57
N LYS A 63 -15.31 -11.74 3.07
CA LYS A 63 -14.81 -12.85 3.90
C LYS A 63 -13.43 -12.58 4.47
N ASP A 64 -12.54 -11.96 3.69
CA ASP A 64 -11.23 -11.53 4.20
C ASP A 64 -11.38 -10.45 5.26
N ILE A 65 -12.21 -9.43 5.02
CA ILE A 65 -12.41 -8.33 5.97
C ILE A 65 -13.07 -8.82 7.26
N ALA A 66 -14.02 -9.75 7.18
CA ALA A 66 -14.70 -10.32 8.34
C ALA A 66 -13.78 -11.12 9.28
N GLN A 67 -12.58 -11.48 8.82
CA GLN A 67 -11.57 -12.16 9.63
C GLN A 67 -10.46 -11.23 10.14
N VAL A 68 -10.54 -9.93 9.85
CA VAL A 68 -9.55 -8.95 10.32
C VAL A 68 -10.03 -8.32 11.62
N TYR A 69 -9.16 -8.37 12.63
CA TYR A 69 -9.28 -7.67 13.89
C TYR A 69 -8.58 -6.32 13.80
N GLU A 70 -9.17 -5.30 14.42
CA GLU A 70 -8.50 -4.02 14.62
C GLU A 70 -7.57 -4.11 15.82
N VAL A 71 -6.32 -3.65 15.66
CA VAL A 71 -5.30 -3.71 16.70
C VAL A 71 -5.09 -2.32 17.29
N TYR A 72 -5.35 -2.20 18.58
CA TYR A 72 -5.21 -0.99 19.36
C TYR A 72 -4.01 -1.09 20.30
N LEU A 73 -3.27 0.01 20.44
CA LEU A 73 -2.19 0.13 21.42
C LEU A 73 -2.69 0.95 22.60
N GLU A 74 -2.67 0.37 23.79
CA GLU A 74 -2.88 1.15 25.01
C GLU A 74 -1.69 2.07 25.27
N ARG A 75 -1.94 3.16 26.01
CA ARG A 75 -0.89 4.14 26.36
C ARG A 75 0.35 3.50 27.00
N ALA A 76 0.17 2.43 27.76
CA ALA A 76 1.28 1.72 28.38
C ALA A 76 2.12 0.94 27.35
N ALA A 77 1.47 0.24 26.41
CA ALA A 77 2.16 -0.45 25.32
C ALA A 77 2.91 0.54 24.39
N GLU A 78 2.29 1.68 24.08
CA GLU A 78 2.94 2.72 23.26
C GLU A 78 4.22 3.24 23.94
N ARG A 79 4.16 3.51 25.25
CA ARG A 79 5.35 3.89 26.03
C ARG A 79 6.40 2.77 26.06
N ASP A 80 5.99 1.53 26.28
CA ASP A 80 6.91 0.39 26.30
C ASP A 80 7.65 0.26 24.96
N LEU A 81 6.93 0.40 23.83
CA LEU A 81 7.49 0.33 22.48
C LEU A 81 8.49 1.47 22.20
N LYS A 82 8.22 2.70 22.65
CA LYS A 82 9.11 3.86 22.44
C LYS A 82 10.50 3.72 23.05
N HIS A 83 10.67 2.85 24.05
CA HIS A 83 11.95 2.64 24.72
C HIS A 83 12.72 1.41 24.20
N LEU A 84 12.22 0.76 23.16
CA LEU A 84 12.88 -0.40 22.56
C LEU A 84 14.00 0.01 21.61
N PRO A 85 15.08 -0.78 21.51
CA PRO A 85 16.01 -0.67 20.39
C PRO A 85 15.29 -0.93 19.06
N ASP A 86 15.70 -0.25 17.98
CA ASP A 86 15.03 -0.26 16.67
C ASP A 86 14.76 -1.69 16.14
N GLU A 87 15.77 -2.56 16.15
CA GLU A 87 15.60 -3.95 15.68
C GLU A 87 14.56 -4.74 16.49
N VAL A 88 14.43 -4.44 17.79
CA VAL A 88 13.46 -5.07 18.66
C VAL A 88 12.07 -4.50 18.39
N PHE A 89 11.98 -3.17 18.21
CA PHE A 89 10.76 -2.48 17.86
C PHE A 89 10.14 -3.05 16.58
N ASP A 90 10.91 -3.10 15.49
CA ASP A 90 10.42 -3.59 14.19
C ASP A 90 9.88 -5.01 14.27
N ARG A 91 10.63 -5.89 14.94
CA ARG A 91 10.24 -7.28 15.15
C ARG A 91 8.96 -7.41 15.97
N ILE A 92 8.77 -6.57 16.99
CA ILE A 92 7.58 -6.61 17.84
C ILE A 92 6.37 -6.03 17.10
N VAL A 93 6.53 -4.88 16.46
CA VAL A 93 5.45 -4.22 15.69
C VAL A 93 4.95 -5.13 14.57
N SER A 94 5.85 -5.79 13.84
CA SER A 94 5.47 -6.76 12.81
C SER A 94 4.59 -7.89 13.36
N ARG A 95 4.89 -8.39 14.57
CA ARG A 95 4.10 -9.42 15.23
C ARG A 95 2.79 -8.91 15.81
N ILE A 96 2.75 -7.67 16.29
CA ILE A 96 1.52 -7.01 16.74
C ILE A 96 0.57 -6.81 15.56
N GLN A 97 1.06 -6.34 14.42
CA GLN A 97 0.26 -6.19 13.20
C GLN A 97 -0.32 -7.52 12.72
N ALA A 98 0.44 -8.62 12.86
CA ALA A 98 -0.04 -9.95 12.50
C ALA A 98 -1.26 -10.41 13.35
N LEU A 99 -1.45 -9.86 14.56
CA LEU A 99 -2.61 -10.16 15.40
C LEU A 99 -3.93 -9.72 14.76
N ALA A 100 -3.89 -8.77 13.83
CA ALA A 100 -5.07 -8.37 13.07
C ALA A 100 -5.62 -9.55 12.26
N LYS A 101 -4.77 -10.41 11.71
CA LYS A 101 -5.20 -11.55 10.89
C LYS A 101 -5.42 -12.81 11.71
N ASP A 102 -4.58 -13.01 12.72
CA ASP A 102 -4.65 -14.14 13.62
C ASP A 102 -4.42 -13.65 15.06
N PRO A 103 -5.50 -13.32 15.81
CA PRO A 103 -5.37 -12.82 17.18
C PRO A 103 -4.88 -13.90 18.15
N ARG A 104 -4.85 -15.18 17.74
CA ARG A 104 -4.42 -16.32 18.56
C ARG A 104 -3.31 -17.10 17.85
N PRO A 105 -2.18 -16.46 17.54
CA PRO A 105 -1.14 -17.08 16.75
C PRO A 105 -0.48 -18.24 17.51
N PRO A 106 0.19 -19.16 16.80
CA PRO A 106 0.90 -20.27 17.43
C PRO A 106 1.85 -19.79 18.53
N GLY A 107 1.71 -20.37 19.73
CA GLY A 107 2.53 -20.01 20.89
C GLY A 107 1.97 -18.88 21.77
N CYS A 108 0.81 -18.31 21.43
CA CYS A 108 0.04 -17.51 22.39
C CYS A 108 -0.42 -18.38 23.57
N ARG A 109 -0.50 -17.78 24.76
CA ARG A 109 -1.05 -18.44 25.95
C ARG A 109 -1.98 -17.49 26.68
N LYS A 110 -3.12 -18.00 27.12
CA LYS A 110 -3.97 -17.27 28.07
C LYS A 110 -3.24 -17.12 29.41
N ILE A 111 -3.27 -15.93 29.98
CA ILE A 111 -2.71 -15.68 31.31
C ILE A 111 -3.71 -16.24 32.35
N VAL A 112 -3.20 -16.97 33.33
CA VAL A 112 -4.02 -17.60 34.37
C VAL A 112 -4.30 -16.56 35.45
N GLY A 113 -5.56 -16.41 35.85
CA GLY A 113 -5.98 -15.42 36.86
C GLY A 113 -6.42 -14.06 36.29
N SER A 114 -6.28 -13.85 34.98
CA SER A 114 -6.87 -12.71 34.25
C SER A 114 -8.10 -13.16 33.45
N GLY A 115 -9.10 -12.29 33.29
CA GLY A 115 -10.36 -12.62 32.61
C GLY A 115 -10.17 -12.91 31.11
N SER A 116 -9.47 -12.02 30.41
CA SER A 116 -9.36 -11.97 28.94
C SER A 116 -7.92 -11.92 28.42
N ASP A 117 -6.91 -11.84 29.28
CA ASP A 117 -5.55 -11.55 28.81
C ASP A 117 -4.83 -12.75 28.18
N TRP A 118 -4.14 -12.45 27.09
CA TRP A 118 -3.28 -13.33 26.33
C TRP A 118 -1.86 -12.80 26.31
N ARG A 119 -0.92 -13.70 26.03
CA ARG A 119 0.48 -13.36 25.88
C ARG A 119 1.12 -14.10 24.72
N ILE A 120 1.85 -13.36 23.88
CA ILE A 120 2.80 -13.93 22.92
C ILE A 120 4.25 -13.61 23.34
N ARG A 121 5.16 -14.54 23.04
CA ARG A 121 6.60 -14.36 23.28
C ARG A 121 7.28 -13.99 21.97
N ILE A 122 8.07 -12.92 22.00
CA ILE A 122 8.86 -12.45 20.85
C ILE A 122 10.30 -12.27 21.33
N GLY A 123 11.12 -13.30 21.11
CA GLY A 123 12.50 -13.34 21.62
C GLY A 123 12.55 -13.23 23.16
N SER A 124 13.13 -12.13 23.63
CA SER A 124 13.23 -11.79 25.06
C SER A 124 12.08 -10.92 25.59
N TYR A 125 11.08 -10.60 24.77
CA TYR A 125 9.94 -9.76 25.15
C TYR A 125 8.63 -10.56 25.17
N ARG A 126 7.66 -10.04 25.92
CA ARG A 126 6.29 -10.53 26.02
C ARG A 126 5.36 -9.40 25.66
N VAL A 127 4.46 -9.67 24.74
CA VAL A 127 3.33 -8.77 24.44
C VAL A 127 2.12 -9.33 25.15
N ILE A 128 1.50 -8.51 25.99
CA ILE A 128 0.26 -8.82 26.71
C ILE A 128 -0.87 -8.08 26.01
N TYR A 129 -1.92 -8.80 25.69
CA TYR A 129 -3.04 -8.25 24.92
C TYR A 129 -4.35 -8.94 25.28
N GLU A 130 -5.46 -8.27 25.00
CA GLU A 130 -6.81 -8.80 25.13
C GLU A 130 -7.45 -8.96 23.75
N ILE A 131 -8.41 -9.86 23.65
CA ILE A 131 -9.15 -10.14 22.41
C ILE A 131 -10.64 -9.97 22.71
N ASP A 132 -11.29 -9.08 21.98
CA ASP A 132 -12.74 -8.99 21.88
C ASP A 132 -13.18 -9.59 20.54
N ASP A 133 -13.77 -10.78 20.59
CA ASP A 133 -14.26 -11.47 19.38
C ASP A 133 -15.57 -10.88 18.84
N VAL A 134 -16.31 -10.14 19.67
CA VAL A 134 -17.57 -9.49 19.28
C VAL A 134 -17.27 -8.21 18.52
N GLU A 135 -16.40 -7.37 19.06
CA GLU A 135 -15.97 -6.12 18.42
C GLU A 135 -14.86 -6.32 17.37
N LYS A 136 -14.32 -7.54 17.25
CA LYS A 136 -13.13 -7.83 16.43
C LYS A 136 -11.97 -6.90 16.79
N ALA A 137 -11.73 -6.71 18.08
CA ALA A 137 -10.67 -5.84 18.58
C ALA A 137 -9.58 -6.64 19.30
N VAL A 138 -8.33 -6.24 19.10
CA VAL A 138 -7.17 -6.69 19.87
C VAL A 138 -6.57 -5.49 20.56
N ARG A 139 -6.56 -5.49 21.90
CA ARG A 139 -5.98 -4.39 22.69
C ARG A 139 -4.64 -4.82 23.27
N VAL A 140 -3.55 -4.23 22.78
CA VAL A 140 -2.22 -4.49 23.30
C VAL A 140 -1.99 -3.62 24.53
N MET A 141 -1.89 -4.27 25.67
CA MET A 141 -1.82 -3.62 26.97
C MET A 141 -0.38 -3.25 27.33
N ARG A 142 0.57 -4.17 27.11
CA ARG A 142 1.97 -4.04 27.54
C ARG A 142 2.95 -4.77 26.62
N VAL A 143 4.17 -4.24 26.54
CA VAL A 143 5.32 -4.89 25.88
C VAL A 143 6.48 -4.95 26.87
N VAL A 144 6.61 -6.08 27.57
CA VAL A 144 7.57 -6.20 28.68
C VAL A 144 8.73 -7.11 28.34
N HIS A 145 9.93 -6.72 28.74
CA HIS A 145 11.07 -7.61 28.67
C HIS A 145 10.92 -8.75 29.68
N ARG A 146 11.40 -9.94 29.34
CA ARG A 146 11.17 -11.17 30.11
C ARG A 146 11.69 -11.12 31.55
N ARG A 147 12.70 -10.27 31.79
CA ARG A 147 13.36 -10.09 33.10
C ARG A 147 12.59 -9.12 34.00
N ASP A 148 11.76 -8.26 33.43
CA ASP A 148 11.00 -7.24 34.15
C ASP A 148 9.56 -7.71 34.44
N ALA A 149 9.22 -8.94 34.07
CA ALA A 149 7.91 -9.55 34.28
C ALA A 149 7.68 -10.06 35.73
N TYR A 150 8.61 -9.80 36.65
CA TYR A 150 8.54 -10.15 38.08
C TYR A 150 9.13 -9.05 38.96
N LYS A 151 8.65 -7.82 38.79
CA LYS A 151 8.77 -6.74 39.78
C LYS A 151 7.41 -6.17 40.08
#